data_AF-A0A1Q6U2P6-F1
#
_entry.id   AF-A0A1Q6U2P6-F1
#
_cell.length_a   1.000
_cell.length_b   1.000
_cell.length_c   1.000
_cell.angle_alpha   90.00
_cell.angle_beta   90.00
_cell.angle_gamma   90.00
#
_symmetry.space_group_name_H-M   'P 1'
#
loop_
_entity.id
_entity.type
_entity.pdbx_description
1 polymer ?
#
loop_
_entity_poly.entity_id
_entity_poly.type
_entity_poly.pdbx_seq_one_letter_code
_entity_poly.pdbx_strand_id
1 'polypeptide(L)'
;MKQLTNQQKKFVKEYIKTLNGELAAKNAGYKSKDLKEIANNLLSQDAVIKEINSQLRTQILSLRVNKGYVIQKLLQIAEFSLEEEDILDKDGCFTGKRKLRDTSAGLKALESLCKYLGFSSNSEEKDYKEAKIITIANLDDNKI
;
A
#
# COMPACT_ATOMS: atom_id res chain seq x y z
N MET A 1 -16.51 -17.06 20.02
CA MET A 1 -15.84 -15.82 19.55
C MET A 1 -16.31 -14.66 20.40
N LYS A 2 -15.41 -13.81 20.90
CA LYS A 2 -15.78 -12.66 21.74
C LYS A 2 -16.42 -11.58 20.87
N GLN A 3 -17.68 -11.24 21.13
CA GLN A 3 -18.39 -10.19 20.40
C GLN A 3 -17.94 -8.81 20.87
N LEU A 4 -17.86 -7.84 19.94
CA LEU A 4 -17.52 -6.46 20.27
C LEU A 4 -18.64 -5.80 21.06
N THR A 5 -18.25 -5.00 22.05
CA THR A 5 -19.19 -4.12 22.75
C THR A 5 -19.65 -2.97 21.84
N ASN A 6 -20.78 -2.34 22.17
CA ASN A 6 -21.26 -1.17 21.43
C ASN A 6 -20.25 -0.02 21.42
N GLN A 7 -19.47 0.14 22.49
CA GLN A 7 -18.43 1.17 22.57
C GLN A 7 -17.22 0.85 21.68
N GLN A 8 -16.83 -0.42 21.59
CA GLN A 8 -15.79 -0.87 20.65
C GLN A 8 -16.24 -0.68 19.19
N LYS A 9 -17.51 -0.96 18.87
CA LYS A 9 -18.06 -0.67 17.54
C LYS A 9 -18.01 0.83 17.19
N LYS A 10 -18.32 1.71 18.14
CA LYS A 10 -18.15 3.17 17.97
C LYS A 10 -16.70 3.53 17.71
N PHE A 11 -15.76 2.96 18.46
CA PHE A 11 -14.33 3.15 18.23
C PHE A 11 -13.91 2.74 16.83
N VAL A 12 -14.31 1.56 16.35
CA VAL A 12 -13.99 1.12 14.99
C VAL A 12 -14.48 2.11 13.94
N LYS A 13 -15.74 2.57 14.06
CA LYS A 13 -16.32 3.55 13.13
C LYS A 13 -15.53 4.86 13.10
N GLU A 14 -15.18 5.39 14.26
CA GLU A 14 -14.41 6.63 14.37
C GLU A 14 -12.95 6.46 13.92
N TYR A 15 -12.36 5.29 14.17
CA TYR A 15 -11.00 4.98 13.76
C TYR A 15 -10.88 4.90 12.23
N ILE A 16 -11.81 4.20 11.56
CA ILE A 16 -11.83 4.13 10.09
C ILE A 16 -11.97 5.54 9.48
N LYS A 17 -12.74 6.43 10.11
CA LYS A 17 -12.94 7.81 9.64
C LYS A 17 -11.70 8.70 9.81
N THR A 18 -10.98 8.55 10.91
CA THR A 18 -9.95 9.51 11.33
C THR A 18 -8.52 9.00 11.17
N LEU A 19 -8.34 7.67 11.10
CA LEU A 19 -7.05 6.98 11.21
C LEU A 19 -6.22 7.42 12.44
N ASN A 20 -6.90 7.93 13.46
CA ASN A 20 -6.29 8.43 14.68
C ASN A 20 -6.92 7.71 15.88
N GLY A 21 -6.13 6.86 16.53
CA GLY A 21 -6.60 6.02 17.64
C GLY A 21 -7.09 6.84 18.84
N GLU A 22 -6.36 7.87 19.24
CA GLU A 22 -6.71 8.72 20.37
C GLU A 22 -8.02 9.48 20.12
N LEU A 23 -8.15 10.09 18.94
CA LEU A 23 -9.36 10.81 18.54
C LEU A 23 -10.56 9.85 18.42
N ALA A 24 -10.34 8.64 17.90
CA ALA A 24 -11.37 7.63 17.81
C ALA A 24 -11.85 7.16 19.20
N ALA A 25 -10.92 6.96 20.15
CA ALA A 25 -11.25 6.61 21.53
C ALA A 25 -12.04 7.74 22.21
N LYS A 26 -11.63 9.00 22.01
CA LYS A 26 -12.38 10.17 22.49
C LYS A 26 -13.81 10.20 21.95
N ASN A 27 -13.97 10.09 20.63
CA ASN A 27 -15.27 10.17 19.97
C ASN A 27 -16.17 8.96 20.27
N ALA A 28 -15.58 7.79 20.54
CA ALA A 28 -16.30 6.61 21.01
C ALA A 28 -16.76 6.72 22.47
N GLY A 29 -16.37 7.78 23.18
CA GLY A 29 -16.80 8.09 24.55
C GLY A 29 -16.00 7.39 25.63
N TYR A 30 -14.77 6.94 25.34
CA TYR A 30 -13.87 6.46 26.40
C TYR A 30 -13.46 7.63 27.30
N LYS A 31 -13.41 7.36 28.61
CA LYS A 31 -12.99 8.33 29.63
C LYS A 31 -11.73 7.79 30.29
N SER A 32 -10.58 8.24 29.82
CA SER A 32 -9.25 7.91 30.36
C SER A 32 -8.38 9.17 30.33
N LYS A 33 -7.42 9.26 31.26
CA LYS A 33 -6.37 10.27 31.19
C LYS A 33 -5.41 10.01 30.02
N ASP A 34 -5.27 8.74 29.64
CA ASP A 34 -4.52 8.31 28.47
C ASP A 34 -5.45 7.57 27.49
N LEU A 35 -5.89 8.28 26.45
CA LEU A 35 -6.69 7.71 25.38
C LEU A 35 -5.83 7.01 24.31
N LYS A 36 -4.53 7.31 24.24
CA LYS A 36 -3.60 6.62 23.33
C LYS A 36 -3.40 5.19 23.77
N GLU A 37 -3.20 4.98 25.07
CA GLU A 37 -3.08 3.64 25.64
C GLU A 37 -4.34 2.80 25.41
N ILE A 38 -5.53 3.39 25.65
CA ILE A 38 -6.82 2.75 25.35
C ILE A 38 -6.91 2.37 23.88
N ALA A 39 -6.55 3.29 22.97
CA ALA A 39 -6.57 3.02 21.54
C ALA A 39 -5.61 1.89 21.15
N ASN A 40 -4.38 1.89 21.65
CA ASN A 40 -3.40 0.83 21.39
C ASN A 40 -3.89 -0.54 21.89
N ASN A 41 -4.49 -0.57 23.08
CA ASN A 41 -5.09 -1.79 23.63
C ASN A 41 -6.26 -2.29 22.80
N LEU A 42 -7.10 -1.39 22.28
CA LEU A 42 -8.21 -1.74 21.38
C LEU A 42 -7.69 -2.26 20.03
N LEU A 43 -6.69 -1.58 19.45
CA LEU A 43 -6.10 -1.96 18.17
C LEU A 43 -5.28 -3.25 18.23
N SER A 44 -4.91 -3.71 19.44
CA SER A 44 -4.26 -5.01 19.65
C SER A 44 -5.24 -6.17 19.81
N GLN A 45 -6.56 -5.91 19.87
CA GLN A 45 -7.56 -6.97 20.01
C GLN A 45 -7.97 -7.54 18.65
N ASP A 46 -7.80 -8.85 18.48
CA ASP A 46 -8.21 -9.59 17.26
C ASP A 46 -9.64 -9.28 16.81
N ALA A 47 -10.57 -9.17 17.77
CA ALA A 47 -11.97 -8.87 17.46
C ALA A 47 -12.12 -7.48 16.82
N VAL A 48 -11.42 -6.48 17.34
CA VAL A 48 -11.43 -5.10 16.81
C VAL A 48 -10.77 -5.06 15.44
N ILE A 49 -9.61 -5.71 15.26
CA ILE A 49 -8.92 -5.81 13.97
C ILE A 49 -9.82 -6.47 12.91
N LYS A 50 -10.49 -7.58 13.27
CA LYS A 50 -11.42 -8.28 12.38
C LYS A 50 -12.59 -7.39 11.97
N GLU A 51 -13.15 -6.63 12.91
CA GLU A 51 -14.26 -5.70 12.62
C GLU A 51 -13.81 -4.56 11.69
N ILE A 52 -12.63 -3.97 11.93
CA ILE A 52 -12.05 -2.93 11.05
C ILE A 52 -11.93 -3.47 9.62
N ASN A 53 -11.31 -4.64 9.46
CA ASN A 53 -11.12 -5.27 8.15
C ASN A 53 -12.46 -5.60 7.48
N SER A 54 -13.45 -6.07 8.25
CA SER A 54 -14.79 -6.37 7.75
C SER A 54 -15.50 -5.12 7.23
N GLN A 55 -15.46 -4.02 7.98
CA GLN A 55 -16.07 -2.76 7.57
C GLN A 55 -15.37 -2.14 6.36
N LEU A 56 -14.03 -2.17 6.30
CA LEU A 56 -13.28 -1.71 5.13
C LEU A 56 -13.62 -2.53 3.88
N ARG A 57 -13.67 -3.87 3.99
CA ARG A 57 -14.08 -4.73 2.89
C ARG A 57 -15.51 -4.41 2.43
N THR A 58 -16.42 -4.21 3.37
CA THR A 58 -17.81 -3.85 3.07
C THR A 58 -17.90 -2.50 2.37
N GLN A 59 -17.13 -1.50 2.80
CA GLN A 59 -17.05 -0.19 2.12
C GLN A 59 -16.51 -0.34 0.69
N ILE A 60 -15.41 -1.09 0.50
CA ILE A 60 -14.86 -1.38 -0.83
C ILE A 60 -15.89 -2.07 -1.72
N LEU A 61 -16.60 -3.08 -1.20
CA LEU A 61 -17.66 -3.77 -1.94
C LEU A 61 -18.85 -2.84 -2.25
N SER A 62 -19.19 -1.93 -1.33
CA SER A 62 -20.29 -0.97 -1.51
C SER A 62 -20.00 0.08 -2.59
N LEU A 63 -18.73 0.43 -2.79
CA LEU A 63 -18.30 1.31 -3.89
C LEU A 63 -18.52 0.65 -5.26
N ARG A 64 -18.70 -0.68 -5.32
CA ARG A 64 -18.92 -1.46 -6.56
C ARG A 64 -17.88 -1.21 -7.65
N VAL A 65 -16.69 -0.74 -7.29
CA VAL A 65 -15.58 -0.53 -8.21
C VAL A 65 -14.95 -1.90 -8.48
N ASN A 66 -15.30 -2.49 -9.62
CA ASN A 66 -14.70 -3.75 -10.06
C ASN A 66 -13.20 -3.54 -10.33
N LYS A 67 -12.35 -4.51 -9.95
CA LYS A 67 -10.91 -4.49 -10.27
C LYS A 67 -10.66 -4.26 -11.77
N GLY A 68 -11.46 -4.88 -12.64
CA GLY A 68 -11.42 -4.69 -14.09
C GLY A 68 -11.65 -3.24 -14.52
N TYR A 69 -12.53 -2.50 -13.84
CA TYR A 69 -12.75 -1.08 -14.12
C TYR A 69 -11.50 -0.26 -13.82
N VAL A 70 -10.81 -0.53 -12.71
CA VAL A 70 -9.57 0.16 -12.35
C VAL A 70 -8.46 -0.13 -13.37
N ILE A 71 -8.31 -1.39 -13.77
CA ILE A 71 -7.33 -1.80 -14.80
C ILE A 71 -7.62 -1.10 -16.13
N GLN A 72 -8.88 -1.10 -16.55
CA GLN A 72 -9.30 -0.41 -17.78
C GLN A 72 -8.98 1.09 -17.72
N LYS A 73 -9.19 1.73 -16.57
CA LYS A 73 -8.86 3.15 -16.39
C LYS A 73 -7.36 3.41 -16.38
N LEU A 74 -6.57 2.56 -15.75
CA LEU A 74 -5.10 2.65 -15.80
C LEU A 74 -4.58 2.48 -17.22
N LEU A 75 -5.14 1.54 -18.00
CA LEU A 75 -4.79 1.35 -19.40
C LEU A 75 -5.13 2.60 -20.23
N GLN A 76 -6.34 3.14 -20.08
CA GLN A 76 -6.75 4.38 -20.76
C GLN A 76 -5.84 5.56 -20.43
N ILE A 77 -5.43 5.70 -19.17
CA ILE A 77 -4.48 6.74 -18.75
C ILE A 77 -3.13 6.50 -19.42
N ALA A 78 -2.60 5.28 -19.38
CA ALA A 78 -1.33 4.95 -20.00
C ALA A 78 -1.33 5.25 -21.50
N GLU A 79 -2.36 4.82 -22.23
CA GLU A 79 -2.54 5.06 -23.66
C GLU A 79 -2.57 6.56 -23.97
N PHE A 80 -3.50 7.30 -23.34
CA PHE A 80 -3.67 8.73 -23.59
C PHE A 80 -2.44 9.57 -23.22
N SER A 81 -1.81 9.26 -22.08
CA SER A 81 -0.61 9.96 -21.60
C SER A 81 0.63 9.70 -22.46
N LEU A 82 0.66 8.57 -23.18
CA LEU A 82 1.75 8.19 -24.08
C LEU A 82 1.41 8.41 -25.56
N GLU A 83 0.37 9.18 -25.86
CA GLU A 83 0.15 9.72 -27.21
C GLU A 83 1.18 10.80 -27.53
N GLU A 84 1.55 10.90 -28.80
CA GLU A 84 2.34 12.03 -29.30
C GLU A 84 1.50 13.29 -29.45
N GLU A 85 2.02 14.40 -28.96
CA GLU A 85 1.50 15.74 -29.17
C GLU A 85 2.57 16.68 -29.69
N ASP A 86 2.10 17.71 -30.37
CA ASP A 86 2.92 18.74 -30.97
C ASP A 86 3.53 19.63 -29.88
N ILE A 87 4.84 19.90 -29.98
CA ILE A 87 5.47 20.93 -29.15
C ILE A 87 5.11 22.27 -29.78
N LEU A 88 4.36 23.08 -29.02
CA LEU A 88 3.98 24.43 -29.40
C LEU A 88 5.01 25.44 -28.86
N ASP A 89 5.23 26.52 -29.61
CA ASP A 89 5.98 27.66 -29.12
C ASP A 89 5.12 28.57 -28.21
N LYS A 90 5.65 29.74 -27.84
CA LYS A 90 4.97 30.68 -26.95
C LYS A 90 3.70 31.28 -27.55
N ASP A 91 3.59 31.28 -28.88
CA ASP A 91 2.47 31.83 -29.64
C ASP A 91 1.47 30.73 -30.01
N GLY A 92 1.71 29.48 -29.58
CA GLY A 92 0.86 28.33 -29.85
C GLY A 92 1.10 27.70 -31.23
N CYS A 93 2.17 28.06 -31.95
CA CYS A 93 2.48 27.51 -33.25
C CYS A 93 3.29 26.21 -33.12
N PHE A 94 3.04 25.25 -34.02
CA PHE A 94 3.76 23.99 -34.04
C PHE A 94 5.25 24.18 -34.40
N THR A 95 6.13 23.62 -33.57
CA THR A 95 7.60 23.75 -33.73
C THR A 95 8.22 22.73 -34.68
N GLY A 96 7.45 21.84 -35.31
CA GLY A 96 7.96 20.72 -36.12
C GLY A 96 8.46 19.53 -35.30
N LYS A 97 8.34 19.58 -33.96
CA LYS A 97 8.77 18.52 -33.04
C LYS A 97 7.59 18.02 -32.22
N ARG A 98 7.56 16.73 -31.95
CA ARG A 98 6.54 16.09 -31.13
C ARG A 98 7.15 15.55 -29.84
N LYS A 99 6.32 15.40 -28.82
CA LYS A 99 6.65 14.76 -27.54
C LYS A 99 5.51 13.86 -27.11
N LEU A 100 5.76 13.00 -26.13
CA LEU A 100 4.68 12.31 -25.44
C LEU A 100 3.95 13.30 -24.51
N ARG A 101 2.63 13.16 -24.43
CA ARG A 101 1.73 14.08 -23.72
C ARG A 101 2.10 14.25 -22.24
N ASP A 102 2.12 13.16 -21.49
CA ASP A 102 2.47 13.13 -20.07
C ASP A 102 3.17 11.81 -19.70
N THR A 103 4.48 11.76 -19.92
CA THR A 103 5.28 10.56 -19.62
C THR A 103 5.21 10.16 -18.15
N SER A 104 5.06 11.10 -17.22
CA SER A 104 5.01 10.82 -15.78
C SER A 104 3.73 10.09 -15.41
N ALA A 105 2.58 10.56 -15.89
CA ALA A 105 1.29 9.90 -15.69
C ALA A 105 1.26 8.52 -16.38
N GLY A 106 1.75 8.44 -17.61
CA GLY A 106 1.81 7.20 -18.38
C GLY A 106 2.64 6.13 -17.70
N LEU A 107 3.85 6.48 -17.23
CA LEU A 107 4.74 5.54 -16.53
C LEU A 107 4.14 5.06 -15.20
N LYS A 108 3.51 5.94 -14.41
CA LYS A 108 2.86 5.54 -13.15
C LYS A 108 1.68 4.59 -13.37
N ALA A 109 0.90 4.82 -14.44
CA ALA A 109 -0.19 3.94 -14.80
C ALA A 109 0.32 2.55 -15.21
N LEU A 110 1.38 2.50 -16.03
CA LEU A 110 2.04 1.24 -16.42
C LEU A 110 2.66 0.52 -15.22
N GLU A 111 3.35 1.23 -14.32
CA GLU A 111 3.91 0.65 -13.09
C GLU A 111 2.81 -0.01 -12.23
N SER A 112 1.67 0.67 -12.09
CA SER A 112 0.52 0.15 -11.34
C SER A 112 -0.07 -1.10 -11.99
N LEU A 113 -0.13 -1.14 -13.34
CA LEU A 113 -0.55 -2.32 -14.10
C LEU A 113 0.44 -3.48 -13.92
N CYS A 114 1.75 -3.22 -14.03
CA CYS A 114 2.79 -4.23 -13.82
C CYS A 114 2.70 -4.85 -12.43
N LYS A 115 2.53 -4.05 -11.38
CA LYS A 115 2.31 -4.54 -10.01
C LYS A 115 1.07 -5.40 -9.90
N TYR A 116 -0.04 -4.98 -10.51
CA TYR A 116 -1.30 -5.74 -10.50
C TYR A 116 -1.17 -7.10 -11.20
N LEU A 117 -0.47 -7.13 -12.35
CA LEU A 117 -0.28 -8.32 -13.16
C LEU A 117 0.84 -9.23 -12.63
N GLY A 118 1.52 -8.86 -11.54
CA GLY A 118 2.59 -9.66 -10.94
C GLY A 118 3.93 -9.59 -11.68
N PHE A 119 4.15 -8.58 -12.51
CA PHE A 119 5.44 -8.32 -13.17
C PHE A 119 6.50 -7.84 -12.18
N SER A 120 6.09 -7.30 -11.03
CA SER A 120 6.98 -6.98 -9.91
C SER A 120 7.34 -8.28 -9.16
N SER A 121 8.07 -9.16 -9.82
CA SER A 121 8.85 -10.16 -9.11
C SER A 121 9.98 -9.42 -8.39
N ASN A 122 9.94 -9.37 -7.06
CA ASN A 122 11.18 -9.61 -6.34
C ASN A 122 11.57 -11.03 -6.74
N SER A 123 12.36 -11.15 -7.82
CA SER A 123 13.20 -12.32 -7.99
C SER A 123 14.01 -12.39 -6.71
N GLU A 124 13.60 -13.32 -5.86
CA GLU A 124 14.29 -13.85 -4.70
C GLU A 124 15.74 -13.35 -4.66
N GLU A 125 16.07 -12.48 -3.69
CA GLU A 125 17.42 -12.48 -3.14
C GLU A 125 17.65 -13.90 -2.63
N LYS A 126 18.18 -14.72 -3.53
CA LYS A 126 18.62 -16.08 -3.27
C LYS A 126 19.47 -16.03 -2.02
N ASP A 127 19.00 -16.71 -0.98
CA ASP A 127 19.79 -17.29 0.11
C ASP A 127 21.22 -16.75 0.16
N TYR A 128 21.44 -15.62 0.84
CA TYR A 128 22.79 -15.26 1.24
C TYR A 128 23.20 -16.29 2.31
N LYS A 129 23.74 -17.43 1.86
CA LYS A 129 24.37 -18.41 2.75
C LYS A 129 25.66 -17.78 3.24
N GLU A 130 25.60 -17.22 4.43
CA GLU A 130 26.77 -16.75 5.17
C GLU A 130 27.85 -17.84 5.12
N ALA A 131 29.03 -17.50 4.60
CA ALA A 131 30.13 -18.44 4.54
C ALA A 131 30.55 -18.77 5.98
N LYS A 132 30.34 -20.02 6.40
CA LYS A 132 30.89 -20.51 7.68
C LYS A 132 32.40 -20.62 7.53
N ILE A 133 33.13 -19.65 8.08
CA ILE A 133 34.57 -19.78 8.30
C ILE A 133 34.76 -20.82 9.40
N ILE A 134 35.19 -22.03 9.03
CA ILE A 134 35.64 -23.04 9.98
C ILE A 134 37.14 -22.81 10.19
N THR A 135 37.49 -22.12 11.26
CA THR A 135 38.88 -22.02 11.69
C THR A 135 39.30 -23.36 12.29
N ILE A 136 40.06 -24.17 11.56
CA ILE A 136 40.67 -25.38 12.10
C ILE A 136 41.90 -24.95 12.89
N ALA A 137 41.83 -25.00 14.22
CA ALA A 137 42.90 -24.52 15.10
C ALA A 137 44.12 -25.45 15.20
N ASN A 138 44.27 -26.46 14.33
CA ASN A 138 45.35 -27.44 14.36
C ASN A 138 45.64 -28.01 12.95
N LEU A 139 45.88 -27.16 11.94
CA LEU A 139 46.66 -27.63 10.79
C LEU A 139 48.12 -27.71 11.23
N ASP A 140 48.60 -28.92 11.44
CA ASP A 140 50.03 -29.18 11.61
C ASP A 140 50.68 -29.04 10.22
N ASP A 141 51.42 -27.94 10.02
CA ASP A 141 52.12 -27.62 8.77
C ASP A 141 53.16 -28.69 8.38
N ASN A 142 53.46 -29.66 9.24
CA ASN A 142 54.39 -30.76 8.96
C ASN A 142 53.73 -32.02 8.36
N LYS A 143 52.45 -31.97 7.96
CA LYS A 143 51.74 -33.11 7.34
C LYS A 143 51.18 -32.82 5.94
N ILE A 144 51.80 -31.93 5.17
CA ILE A 144 51.56 -31.79 3.73
C ILE A 144 52.79 -32.26 2.96
#